data_AF-A0A7J8I6Q6-F1
#
_entry.id   AF-A0A7J8I6Q6-F1
#
_cell.length_a   1.000
_cell.length_b   1.000
_cell.length_c   1.000
_cell.angle_alpha   90.00
_cell.angle_beta   90.00
_cell.angle_gamma   90.00
#
_symmetry.space_group_name_H-M   'P 1'
#
loop_
_entity.id
_entity.type
_entity.pdbx_description
1 polymer ?
#
loop_
_entity_poly.entity_id
_entity_poly.type
_entity_poly.pdbx_seq_one_letter_code
_entity_poly.pdbx_strand_id
1 'polypeptide(L)'
;MQPPSRKVKPAQEVKLRFLEQLSILQTRQQREADLLEDIRSYSKQRAAIEREYGQALQKLAGPFLKREGQRSGEIDSRPSLGRGRMVFGAWRCLLDATMAGGQARLQASDRYRDLAGGTGRSAKEQVLRKGAENLQRAQAEVLQSVRELSRSQKLYGQRERVWALAQEKAADVQARLNRSDHGLFHTRTSLQKLSIKLSTQSAQYSQQLKAARNEYLLNLVSTNAHLDHYYQEELPVLLKASPSLDPPASHRERRGGPLPASRVVVGT
;
A
#
# COMPACT_ATOMS: atom_id res chain seq x y z
N MET A 1 -18.02 30.07 -27.36
CA MET A 1 -16.63 30.16 -26.87
C MET A 1 -16.52 29.35 -25.60
N GLN A 2 -16.02 28.12 -25.69
CA GLN A 2 -15.77 27.28 -24.51
C GLN A 2 -14.49 27.78 -23.83
N PRO A 3 -14.48 28.03 -22.50
CA PRO A 3 -13.27 28.47 -21.84
C PRO A 3 -12.17 27.42 -22.02
N PRO A 4 -10.91 27.82 -22.24
CA PRO A 4 -9.81 26.87 -22.46
C PRO A 4 -9.73 25.94 -21.25
N SER A 5 -9.67 24.63 -21.53
CA SER A 5 -9.57 23.62 -20.48
C SER A 5 -8.38 23.97 -19.59
N ARG A 6 -8.66 24.22 -18.29
CA ARG A 6 -7.60 24.47 -17.31
C ARG A 6 -6.81 23.18 -17.18
N LYS A 7 -5.73 23.04 -17.94
CA LYS A 7 -4.76 21.94 -17.80
C LYS A 7 -4.33 21.92 -16.34
N VAL A 8 -4.80 20.93 -15.60
CA VAL A 8 -4.48 20.78 -14.18
C VAL A 8 -2.98 20.55 -14.09
N LYS A 9 -2.32 21.16 -13.10
CA LYS A 9 -0.87 21.01 -12.95
C LYS A 9 -0.58 19.52 -12.65
N PRO A 10 0.41 18.88 -13.28
CA PRO A 10 0.71 17.45 -13.06
C PRO A 10 0.87 17.08 -11.59
N ALA A 11 1.53 17.93 -10.79
CA ALA A 11 1.67 17.73 -9.35
C ALA A 11 0.32 17.67 -8.59
N GLN A 12 -0.70 18.39 -9.07
CA GLN A 12 -2.04 18.37 -8.47
C GLN A 12 -2.79 17.07 -8.81
N GLU A 13 -2.66 16.58 -10.05
CA GLU A 13 -3.24 15.29 -10.45
C GLU A 13 -2.63 14.14 -9.66
N VAL A 14 -1.29 14.10 -9.55
CA VAL A 14 -0.57 13.11 -8.74
C VAL A 14 -1.03 13.18 -7.28
N LYS A 15 -1.15 14.40 -6.71
CA LYS A 15 -1.61 14.58 -5.33
C LYS A 15 -3.02 14.02 -5.13
N LEU A 16 -3.94 14.28 -6.05
CA LEU A 16 -5.30 13.76 -5.97
C LEU A 16 -5.33 12.23 -6.01
N ARG A 17 -4.56 11.61 -6.90
CA ARG A 17 -4.45 10.14 -6.98
C ARG A 17 -3.88 9.53 -5.70
N PHE A 18 -2.86 10.15 -5.12
CA PHE A 18 -2.27 9.70 -3.85
C PHE A 18 -3.25 9.81 -2.68
N LEU A 19 -4.04 10.88 -2.61
CA LEU A 19 -5.08 11.03 -1.59
C LEU A 19 -6.18 9.96 -1.74
N GLU A 20 -6.60 9.68 -2.96
CA GLU A 20 -7.57 8.61 -3.25
C GLU A 20 -7.04 7.24 -2.80
N GLN A 21 -5.80 6.90 -3.15
CA GLN A 21 -5.15 5.66 -2.73
C GLN A 21 -5.08 5.53 -1.20
N LEU A 22 -4.67 6.59 -0.50
CA LEU A 22 -4.62 6.60 0.96
C LEU A 22 -6.01 6.41 1.59
N SER A 23 -7.04 7.05 1.03
CA SER A 23 -8.41 6.91 1.49
C SER A 23 -8.92 5.47 1.35
N ILE A 24 -8.64 4.81 0.21
CA ILE A 24 -8.99 3.40 -0.02
C ILE A 24 -8.26 2.50 0.98
N LEU A 25 -6.96 2.68 1.15
CA LEU A 25 -6.15 1.90 2.08
C LEU A 25 -6.62 2.05 3.53
N GLN A 26 -6.89 3.28 3.96
CA GLN A 26 -7.40 3.58 5.30
C GLN A 26 -8.76 2.92 5.53
N THR A 27 -9.67 3.02 4.55
CA THR A 27 -11.00 2.38 4.63
C THR A 27 -10.87 0.86 4.75
N ARG A 28 -9.96 0.25 3.97
CA ARG A 28 -9.70 -1.19 4.05
C ARG A 28 -9.15 -1.59 5.42
N GLN A 29 -8.14 -0.86 5.91
CA GLN A 29 -7.53 -1.12 7.21
C GLN A 29 -8.55 -1.02 8.35
N GLN A 30 -9.46 -0.03 8.29
CA GLN A 30 -10.54 0.11 9.26
C GLN A 30 -11.46 -1.12 9.25
N ARG A 31 -11.89 -1.58 8.06
CA ARG A 31 -12.74 -2.79 7.94
C ARG A 31 -12.06 -4.04 8.49
N GLU A 32 -10.75 -4.20 8.25
CA GLU A 32 -9.99 -5.32 8.81
C GLU A 32 -9.90 -5.22 10.35
N ALA A 33 -9.74 -4.01 10.89
CA ALA A 33 -9.70 -3.79 12.34
C ALA A 33 -11.07 -4.09 13.00
N ASP A 34 -12.16 -3.65 12.37
CA ASP A 34 -13.52 -3.91 12.83
C ASP A 34 -13.82 -5.42 12.84
N LEU A 35 -13.47 -6.15 11.77
CA LEU A 35 -13.62 -7.60 11.71
C LEU A 35 -12.81 -8.33 12.79
N LEU A 36 -11.57 -7.89 13.06
CA LEU A 36 -10.76 -8.47 14.13
C LEU A 36 -11.40 -8.22 15.52
N GLU A 37 -12.09 -7.10 15.69
CA GLU A 37 -12.84 -6.80 16.91
C GLU A 37 -14.07 -7.70 17.05
N ASP A 38 -14.80 -7.94 15.96
CA ASP A 38 -15.92 -8.88 15.93
C ASP A 38 -15.47 -10.32 16.25
N ILE A 39 -14.39 -10.80 15.62
CA ILE A 39 -13.81 -12.12 15.88
C ILE A 39 -13.42 -12.24 17.36
N ARG A 40 -12.82 -11.19 17.94
CA ARG A 40 -12.45 -11.15 19.36
C ARG A 40 -13.68 -11.26 20.26
N SER A 41 -14.70 -10.45 19.98
CA SER A 41 -15.95 -10.44 20.75
C SER A 41 -16.66 -11.79 20.70
N TYR A 42 -16.84 -12.33 19.49
CA TYR A 42 -17.41 -13.65 19.27
C TYR A 42 -16.63 -14.74 20.00
N SER A 43 -15.30 -14.74 19.88
CA SER A 43 -14.44 -15.75 20.52
C SER A 43 -14.55 -15.71 22.05
N LYS A 44 -14.67 -14.52 22.65
CA LYS A 44 -14.91 -14.39 24.10
C LYS A 44 -16.26 -14.99 24.51
N GLN A 45 -17.33 -14.67 23.78
CA GLN A 45 -18.65 -15.21 24.06
C GLN A 45 -18.67 -16.74 23.88
N ARG A 46 -18.04 -17.23 22.80
CA ARG A 46 -17.92 -18.67 22.55
C ARG A 46 -17.13 -19.38 23.66
N ALA A 47 -16.02 -18.78 24.12
CA ALA A 47 -15.26 -19.32 25.24
C ALA A 47 -16.11 -19.42 26.52
N ALA A 48 -16.95 -18.42 26.81
CA ALA A 48 -17.83 -18.46 27.98
C ALA A 48 -18.83 -19.61 27.89
N ILE A 49 -19.53 -19.76 26.75
CA ILE A 49 -20.51 -20.83 26.53
C ILE A 49 -19.88 -22.22 26.66
N GLU A 50 -18.74 -22.46 26.02
CA GLU A 50 -18.05 -23.76 26.10
C GLU A 50 -17.59 -24.06 27.54
N ARG A 51 -17.19 -23.03 28.30
CA ARG A 51 -16.81 -23.18 29.71
C ARG A 51 -18.01 -23.54 30.58
N GLU A 52 -19.12 -22.82 30.44
CA GLU A 52 -20.35 -23.09 31.18
C GLU A 52 -20.87 -24.50 30.89
N TYR A 53 -20.90 -24.90 29.62
CA TYR A 53 -21.35 -26.24 29.24
C TYR A 53 -20.40 -27.33 29.75
N GLY A 54 -19.09 -27.15 29.62
CA GLY A 54 -18.10 -28.08 30.17
C GLY A 54 -18.22 -28.27 31.68
N GLN A 55 -18.42 -27.17 32.42
CA GLN A 55 -18.67 -27.21 33.87
C GLN A 55 -20.00 -27.88 34.22
N ALA A 56 -21.07 -27.63 33.45
CA ALA A 56 -22.37 -28.25 33.66
C ALA A 56 -22.30 -29.78 33.49
N LEU A 57 -21.59 -30.27 32.47
CA LEU A 57 -21.36 -31.71 32.26
C LEU A 57 -20.60 -32.36 33.43
N GLN A 58 -19.56 -31.69 33.94
CA GLN A 58 -18.79 -32.18 35.08
C GLN A 58 -19.62 -32.19 36.38
N LYS A 59 -20.40 -31.14 36.62
CA LYS A 59 -21.32 -31.05 37.75
C LYS A 59 -22.41 -32.12 37.68
N LEU A 60 -22.89 -32.45 36.47
CA LEU A 60 -23.87 -33.50 36.25
C LEU A 60 -23.30 -34.88 36.57
N ALA A 61 -22.16 -35.26 35.98
CA ALA A 61 -21.62 -36.62 36.12
C ALA A 61 -20.89 -36.88 37.46
N GLY A 62 -20.25 -35.85 38.02
CA GLY A 62 -19.38 -35.97 39.21
C GLY A 62 -20.03 -36.63 40.43
N PRO A 63 -21.24 -36.24 40.86
CA PRO A 63 -21.93 -36.87 42.00
C PRO A 63 -22.25 -38.34 41.78
N PHE A 64 -22.61 -38.74 40.55
CA PHE A 64 -22.95 -40.13 40.23
C PHE A 64 -21.69 -41.01 40.16
N LEU A 65 -20.57 -40.48 39.65
CA LEU A 65 -19.28 -41.18 39.65
C LEU A 65 -18.76 -41.46 41.06
N LYS A 66 -18.94 -40.51 41.99
CA LYS A 66 -18.58 -40.69 43.41
C LYS A 66 -19.41 -41.81 44.04
N ARG A 67 -20.73 -41.76 43.86
CA ARG A 67 -21.69 -42.75 44.39
C ARG A 67 -21.46 -44.15 43.83
N GLU A 68 -21.09 -44.26 42.57
CA GLU A 68 -20.75 -45.52 41.94
C GLU A 68 -19.45 -46.12 42.49
N GLY A 69 -18.40 -45.31 42.69
CA GLY A 69 -17.16 -45.77 43.33
C GLY A 69 -17.41 -46.36 44.73
N GLN A 70 -18.37 -45.80 45.47
CA GLN A 70 -18.79 -46.32 46.77
C GLN A 70 -19.60 -47.63 46.65
N ARG A 71 -20.44 -47.79 45.62
CA ARG A 71 -21.21 -49.02 45.37
C ARG A 71 -20.37 -50.17 44.83
N SER A 72 -19.35 -49.88 44.02
CA SER A 72 -18.45 -50.91 43.48
C SER A 72 -17.65 -51.59 44.58
N GLY A 73 -17.26 -50.85 45.64
CA GLY A 73 -16.57 -51.41 46.81
C GLY A 73 -17.40 -52.41 47.63
N GLU A 74 -18.73 -52.33 47.58
CA GLU A 74 -19.63 -53.29 48.24
C GLU A 74 -19.92 -54.54 47.38
N ILE A 75 -19.88 -54.41 46.05
CA ILE A 75 -20.28 -55.47 45.10
C ILE A 75 -19.16 -56.49 44.82
N ASP A 76 -17.89 -56.13 44.99
CA ASP A 76 -16.75 -57.05 44.74
C ASP A 76 -16.69 -58.25 45.71
N SER A 77 -17.55 -58.29 46.73
CA SER A 77 -17.70 -59.42 47.65
C SER A 77 -18.61 -60.56 47.14
N ARG A 78 -19.29 -60.43 45.99
CA ARG A 78 -20.23 -61.46 45.47
C ARG A 78 -19.96 -61.85 43.99
N PRO A 79 -19.53 -63.10 43.68
CA PRO A 79 -19.10 -63.48 42.33
C PRO A 79 -20.20 -63.69 41.28
N SER A 80 -21.49 -63.77 41.63
CA SER A 80 -22.49 -64.49 40.78
C SER A 80 -23.39 -63.67 39.84
N LEU A 81 -23.10 -62.40 39.53
CA LEU A 81 -24.00 -61.56 38.68
C LEU A 81 -23.29 -60.96 37.45
N GLY A 82 -22.93 -61.80 36.47
CA GLY A 82 -22.29 -61.36 35.22
C GLY A 82 -23.08 -60.34 34.40
N ARG A 83 -24.43 -60.42 34.39
CA ARG A 83 -25.30 -59.45 33.68
C ARG A 83 -25.41 -58.10 34.41
N GLY A 84 -25.40 -58.11 35.75
CA GLY A 84 -25.37 -56.89 36.56
C GLY A 84 -24.07 -56.11 36.31
N ARG A 85 -22.94 -56.82 36.27
CA ARG A 85 -21.61 -56.23 36.01
C ARG A 85 -21.54 -55.49 34.67
N MET A 86 -22.21 -55.99 33.63
CA MET A 86 -22.28 -55.33 32.31
C MET A 86 -23.11 -54.03 32.32
N VAL A 87 -24.26 -54.01 33.00
CA VAL A 87 -25.11 -52.81 33.11
C VAL A 87 -24.44 -51.71 33.94
N PHE A 88 -23.80 -52.09 35.06
CA PHE A 88 -23.01 -51.15 35.85
C PHE A 88 -21.79 -50.63 35.07
N GLY A 89 -21.10 -51.50 34.32
CA GLY A 89 -20.01 -51.08 33.44
C GLY A 89 -20.46 -50.11 32.35
N ALA A 90 -21.60 -50.36 31.71
CA ALA A 90 -22.16 -49.45 30.70
C ALA A 90 -22.55 -48.09 31.29
N TRP A 91 -23.13 -48.08 32.49
CA TRP A 91 -23.42 -46.85 33.24
C TRP A 91 -22.13 -46.08 33.61
N ARG A 92 -21.10 -46.78 34.08
CA ARG A 92 -19.77 -46.20 34.36
C ARG A 92 -19.22 -45.50 33.12
N CYS A 93 -19.19 -46.21 32.00
CA CYS A 93 -18.67 -45.70 30.73
C CYS A 93 -19.43 -44.45 30.29
N LEU A 94 -20.75 -44.38 30.47
CA LEU A 94 -21.54 -43.19 30.16
C LEU A 94 -21.14 -41.98 31.01
N LEU A 95 -20.96 -42.19 32.32
CA LEU A 95 -20.54 -41.13 33.23
C LEU A 95 -19.12 -40.64 32.96
N ASP A 96 -18.18 -41.56 32.72
CA ASP A 96 -16.80 -41.22 32.35
C ASP A 96 -16.75 -40.49 31.00
N ALA A 97 -17.54 -40.92 30.01
CA ALA A 97 -17.67 -40.23 28.73
C ALA A 97 -18.24 -38.81 28.89
N THR A 98 -19.18 -38.61 29.81
CA THR A 98 -19.75 -37.28 30.13
C THR A 98 -18.69 -36.36 30.76
N MET A 99 -17.86 -36.88 31.66
CA MET A 99 -16.72 -36.15 32.24
C MET A 99 -15.67 -35.78 31.18
N ALA A 100 -15.32 -36.74 30.32
CA ALA A 100 -14.38 -36.53 29.22
C ALA A 100 -14.91 -35.46 28.24
N GLY A 101 -16.20 -35.52 27.91
CA GLY A 101 -16.89 -34.50 27.13
C GLY A 101 -16.82 -33.11 27.78
N GLY A 102 -17.04 -33.03 29.09
CA GLY A 102 -16.89 -31.79 29.85
C GLY A 102 -15.47 -31.22 29.78
N GLN A 103 -14.45 -32.06 29.95
CA GLN A 103 -13.04 -31.65 29.84
C GLN A 103 -12.69 -31.16 28.43
N ALA A 104 -13.15 -31.85 27.38
CA ALA A 104 -12.93 -31.42 26.00
C ALA A 104 -13.51 -30.03 25.71
N ARG A 105 -14.67 -29.71 26.30
CA ARG A 105 -15.31 -28.39 26.19
C ARG A 105 -14.52 -27.29 26.92
N LEU A 106 -13.94 -27.59 28.08
CA LEU A 106 -13.03 -26.66 28.77
C LEU A 106 -11.78 -26.37 27.95
N GLN A 107 -11.17 -27.39 27.34
CA GLN A 107 -10.03 -27.20 26.43
C GLN A 107 -10.39 -26.34 25.21
N ALA A 108 -11.57 -26.56 24.62
CA ALA A 108 -12.08 -25.72 23.54
C ALA A 108 -12.26 -24.25 23.99
N SER A 109 -12.80 -24.03 25.19
CA SER A 109 -12.93 -22.69 25.79
C SER A 109 -11.60 -21.96 25.91
N ASP A 110 -10.55 -22.66 26.35
CA ASP A 110 -9.23 -22.07 26.48
C ASP A 110 -8.64 -21.68 25.11
N ARG A 111 -8.83 -22.53 24.08
CA ARG A 111 -8.43 -22.19 22.70
C ARG A 111 -9.13 -20.93 22.18
N TYR A 112 -10.43 -20.78 22.45
CA TYR A 112 -11.16 -19.56 22.06
C TYR A 112 -10.70 -18.32 22.85
N ARG A 113 -10.34 -18.49 24.13
CA ARG A 113 -9.75 -17.41 24.93
C ARG A 113 -8.39 -16.97 24.38
N ASP A 114 -7.55 -17.92 23.97
CA ASP A 114 -6.24 -17.63 23.39
C ASP A 114 -6.38 -16.89 22.05
N LEU A 115 -7.34 -17.30 21.22
CA LEU A 115 -7.70 -16.59 19.98
C LEU A 115 -8.16 -15.15 20.26
N ALA A 116 -8.96 -14.94 21.32
CA ALA A 116 -9.38 -13.61 21.75
C ALA A 116 -8.24 -12.77 22.37
N GLY A 117 -7.19 -13.41 22.88
CA GLY A 117 -6.01 -12.80 23.49
C GLY A 117 -5.07 -12.12 22.50
N GLY A 118 -5.17 -12.45 21.21
CA GLY A 118 -4.68 -11.59 20.12
C GLY A 118 -3.16 -11.39 20.05
N THR A 119 -2.35 -12.42 20.33
CA THR A 119 -0.87 -12.33 20.25
C THR A 119 -0.35 -11.90 18.87
N GLY A 120 -1.14 -12.04 17.79
CA GLY A 120 -0.78 -11.58 16.44
C GLY A 120 -1.35 -10.21 16.01
N ARG A 121 -2.33 -9.63 16.73
CA ARG A 121 -3.01 -8.38 16.31
C ARG A 121 -2.08 -7.17 16.40
N SER A 122 -1.42 -7.01 17.54
CA SER A 122 -0.54 -5.85 17.79
C SER A 122 0.66 -5.81 16.84
N ALA A 123 1.26 -6.97 16.55
CA ALA A 123 2.36 -7.07 15.59
C ALA A 123 1.91 -6.72 14.16
N LYS A 124 0.76 -7.24 13.71
CA LYS A 124 0.20 -6.96 12.38
C LYS A 124 -0.17 -5.48 12.22
N GLU A 125 -0.81 -4.90 13.23
CA GLU A 125 -1.19 -3.48 13.25
C GLU A 125 0.04 -2.58 13.18
N GLN A 126 1.12 -2.93 13.89
CA GLN A 126 2.38 -2.20 13.83
C GLN A 126 3.04 -2.26 12.45
N VAL A 127 3.02 -3.42 11.79
CA VAL A 127 3.55 -3.58 10.42
C VAL A 127 2.76 -2.75 9.42
N LEU A 128 1.43 -2.79 9.48
CA LEU A 128 0.57 -1.99 8.59
C LEU A 128 0.77 -0.48 8.82
N ARG A 129 0.90 -0.05 10.08
CA ARG A 129 1.17 1.35 10.42
C ARG A 129 2.49 1.83 9.84
N LYS A 130 3.57 1.06 10.03
CA LYS A 130 4.89 1.37 9.45
C LYS A 130 4.86 1.38 7.93
N GLY A 131 4.18 0.42 7.30
CA GLY A 131 4.04 0.38 5.85
C GLY A 131 3.28 1.59 5.29
N ALA A 132 2.23 2.04 5.97
CA ALA A 132 1.51 3.25 5.59
C ALA A 132 2.37 4.52 5.72
N GLU A 133 3.15 4.64 6.80
CA GLU A 133 4.11 5.75 7.00
C GLU A 133 5.17 5.79 5.89
N ASN A 134 5.71 4.64 5.48
CA ASN A 134 6.69 4.55 4.40
C ASN A 134 6.06 4.92 3.04
N LEU A 135 4.87 4.41 2.74
CA LEU A 135 4.14 4.76 1.52
C LEU A 135 3.88 6.27 1.43
N GLN A 136 3.48 6.90 2.53
CA GLN A 136 3.26 8.35 2.57
C GLN A 136 4.54 9.14 2.34
N ARG A 137 5.68 8.66 2.87
CA ARG A 137 7.00 9.27 2.62
C ARG A 137 7.35 9.19 1.14
N ALA A 138 7.24 8.02 0.52
CA ALA A 138 7.50 7.84 -0.90
C ALA A 138 6.55 8.69 -1.79
N GLN A 139 5.27 8.80 -1.43
CA GLN A 139 4.33 9.71 -2.11
C GLN A 139 4.75 11.18 -2.01
N ALA A 140 5.28 11.61 -0.86
CA ALA A 140 5.78 12.97 -0.67
C ALA A 140 7.02 13.25 -1.53
N GLU A 141 7.94 12.29 -1.63
CA GLU A 141 9.13 12.37 -2.48
C GLU A 141 8.76 12.47 -3.97
N VAL A 142 7.87 11.61 -4.46
CA VAL A 142 7.35 11.69 -5.84
C VAL A 142 6.69 13.05 -6.09
N LEU A 143 5.87 13.55 -5.16
CA LEU A 143 5.25 14.86 -5.32
C LEU A 143 6.27 15.98 -5.40
N GLN A 144 7.34 15.90 -4.63
CA GLN A 144 8.40 16.89 -4.64
C GLN A 144 9.19 16.85 -5.96
N SER A 145 9.56 15.66 -6.44
CA SER A 145 10.27 15.49 -7.71
C SER A 145 9.45 15.99 -8.90
N VAL A 146 8.13 15.75 -8.91
CA VAL A 146 7.22 16.26 -9.96
C VAL A 146 7.14 17.80 -9.94
N ARG A 147 7.22 18.44 -8.77
CA ARG A 147 7.28 19.92 -8.68
C ARG A 147 8.60 20.46 -9.21
N GLU A 148 9.71 19.79 -8.95
CA GLU A 148 11.04 20.14 -9.46
C GLU A 148 11.13 19.96 -10.97
N LEU A 149 10.61 18.85 -11.49
CA LEU A 149 10.45 18.59 -12.91
C LEU A 149 9.62 19.70 -13.60
N SER A 150 8.48 20.07 -13.00
CA SER A 150 7.64 21.15 -13.52
C SER A 150 8.34 22.52 -13.51
N ARG A 151 9.20 22.79 -12.52
CA ARG A 151 10.00 24.03 -12.45
C ARG A 151 11.09 24.05 -13.51
N SER A 152 11.88 22.98 -13.61
CA SER A 152 12.97 22.87 -14.58
C SER A 152 12.47 22.83 -16.03
N GLN A 153 11.34 22.19 -16.31
CA GLN A 153 10.69 22.22 -17.63
C GLN A 153 10.33 23.65 -18.06
N LYS A 154 9.74 24.45 -17.16
CA LYS A 154 9.40 25.86 -17.45
C LYS A 154 10.64 26.70 -17.71
N LEU A 155 11.69 26.51 -16.91
CA LEU A 155 12.96 27.20 -17.08
C LEU A 155 13.61 26.83 -18.42
N TYR A 156 13.66 25.55 -18.76
CA TYR A 156 14.17 25.05 -20.04
C TYR A 156 13.43 25.72 -21.22
N GLY A 157 12.08 25.66 -21.22
CA GLY A 157 11.28 26.30 -22.28
C GLY A 157 11.37 27.83 -22.29
N GLN A 158 11.72 28.49 -21.18
CA GLN A 158 12.04 29.92 -21.17
C GLN A 158 13.40 30.19 -21.84
N ARG A 159 14.44 29.41 -21.49
CA ARG A 159 15.78 29.55 -22.08
C ARG A 159 15.78 29.24 -23.58
N GLU A 160 15.00 28.25 -24.00
CA GLU A 160 14.85 27.88 -25.40
C GLU A 160 14.28 29.04 -26.23
N ARG A 161 13.23 29.72 -25.73
CA ARG A 161 12.66 30.91 -26.36
C ARG A 161 13.66 32.07 -26.44
N VAL A 162 14.39 32.36 -25.36
CA VAL A 162 15.40 33.44 -25.35
C VAL A 162 16.53 33.14 -26.33
N TRP A 163 17.00 31.89 -26.37
CA TRP A 163 18.04 31.47 -27.30
C TRP A 163 17.57 31.56 -28.77
N ALA A 164 16.34 31.12 -29.07
CA ALA A 164 15.77 31.23 -30.42
C ALA A 164 15.67 32.69 -30.89
N LEU A 165 15.19 33.60 -30.03
CA LEU A 165 15.14 35.04 -30.35
C LEU A 165 16.53 35.65 -30.57
N ALA A 166 17.54 35.19 -29.83
CA ALA A 166 18.91 35.64 -30.02
C ALA A 166 19.51 35.12 -31.35
N GLN A 167 19.18 33.89 -31.74
CA GLN A 167 19.57 33.31 -33.03
C GLN A 167 18.93 34.05 -34.19
N GLU A 168 17.63 34.38 -34.11
CA GLU A 168 16.93 35.16 -35.12
C GLU A 168 17.57 36.54 -35.33
N LYS A 169 17.87 37.25 -34.23
CA LYS A 169 18.58 38.56 -34.29
C LYS A 169 19.97 38.45 -34.89
N ALA A 170 20.73 37.40 -34.54
CA ALA A 170 22.05 37.17 -35.12
C ALA A 170 21.97 36.89 -36.62
N ALA A 171 20.99 36.09 -37.05
CA ALA A 171 20.74 35.78 -38.46
C ALA A 171 20.34 37.02 -39.27
N ASP A 172 19.50 37.91 -38.73
CA ASP A 172 19.12 39.17 -39.37
C ASP A 172 20.34 40.10 -39.59
N VAL A 173 21.16 40.29 -38.56
CA VAL A 173 22.39 41.10 -38.67
C VAL A 173 23.37 40.48 -39.68
N GLN A 174 23.50 39.16 -39.70
CA GLN A 174 24.35 38.47 -40.67
C GLN A 174 23.81 38.61 -42.10
N ALA A 175 22.49 38.52 -42.30
CA ALA A 175 21.87 38.73 -43.61
C ALA A 175 22.11 40.17 -44.13
N ARG A 176 22.00 41.18 -43.27
CA ARG A 176 22.30 42.58 -43.61
C ARG A 176 23.79 42.79 -43.97
N LEU A 177 24.69 42.10 -43.27
CA LEU A 177 26.13 42.12 -43.58
C LEU A 177 26.42 41.52 -44.97
N ASN A 178 25.75 40.42 -45.30
CA ASN A 178 25.92 39.69 -46.57
C ASN A 178 25.35 40.45 -47.77
N ARG A 179 24.25 41.19 -47.60
CA ARG A 179 23.63 42.00 -48.66
C ARG A 179 24.37 43.31 -48.96
N SER A 180 25.47 43.61 -48.26
CA SER A 180 26.15 44.93 -48.30
C SER A 180 25.17 46.09 -48.09
N ASP A 181 24.16 45.88 -47.23
CA ASP A 181 23.05 46.79 -46.99
C ASP A 181 23.53 47.93 -46.07
N HIS A 182 24.29 48.85 -46.66
CA HIS A 182 24.92 49.98 -45.98
C HIS A 182 23.99 51.18 -46.07
N GLY A 183 22.89 51.16 -45.30
CA GLY A 183 22.05 52.35 -45.14
C GLY A 183 22.89 53.54 -44.68
N LEU A 184 22.51 54.76 -45.05
CA LEU A 184 23.27 56.02 -44.84
C LEU A 184 23.77 56.25 -43.40
N PHE A 185 23.28 55.51 -42.40
CA PHE A 185 23.62 55.64 -40.98
C PHE A 185 24.35 54.41 -40.37
N HIS A 186 24.66 53.35 -41.13
CA HIS A 186 25.34 52.15 -40.60
C HIS A 186 26.55 51.74 -41.46
N THR A 187 27.75 51.97 -40.92
CA THR A 187 29.01 51.54 -41.53
C THR A 187 29.22 50.03 -41.41
N ARG A 188 29.84 49.40 -42.41
CA ARG A 188 30.20 47.96 -42.41
C ARG A 188 30.89 47.50 -41.12
N THR A 189 31.78 48.33 -40.59
CA THR A 189 32.51 48.08 -39.34
C THR A 189 31.60 48.03 -38.11
N SER A 190 30.53 48.83 -38.05
CA SER A 190 29.59 48.80 -36.92
C SER A 190 28.72 47.55 -36.93
N LEU A 191 28.29 47.09 -38.11
CA LEU A 191 27.58 45.82 -38.29
C LEU A 191 28.47 44.62 -37.92
N GLN A 192 29.76 44.64 -38.28
CA GLN A 192 30.71 43.60 -37.86
C GLN A 192 30.86 43.55 -36.33
N LYS A 193 31.03 44.69 -35.67
CA LYS A 193 31.10 44.77 -34.20
C LYS A 193 29.81 44.23 -33.54
N LEU A 194 28.64 44.57 -34.11
CA LEU A 194 27.36 44.07 -33.63
C LEU A 194 27.24 42.54 -33.83
N SER A 195 27.64 42.00 -34.98
CA SER A 195 27.66 40.56 -35.24
C SER A 195 28.53 39.80 -34.24
N ILE A 196 29.75 40.30 -33.95
CA ILE A 196 30.63 39.72 -32.92
C ILE A 196 29.95 39.73 -31.54
N LYS A 197 29.33 40.85 -31.16
CA LYS A 197 28.61 40.98 -29.87
C LYS A 197 27.41 40.03 -29.77
N LEU A 198 26.65 39.86 -30.85
CA LEU A 198 25.54 38.91 -30.89
C LEU A 198 26.04 37.46 -30.87
N SER A 199 27.17 37.16 -31.51
CA SER A 199 27.79 35.84 -31.48
C SER A 199 28.21 35.44 -30.05
N THR A 200 28.87 36.34 -29.32
CA THR A 200 29.26 36.08 -27.91
C THR A 200 28.03 35.93 -27.02
N GLN A 201 27.01 36.77 -27.19
CA GLN A 201 25.74 36.66 -26.47
C GLN A 201 25.01 35.34 -26.77
N SER A 202 25.05 34.89 -28.03
CA SER A 202 24.42 33.64 -28.45
C SER A 202 25.12 32.41 -27.85
N ALA A 203 26.45 32.44 -27.75
CA ALA A 203 27.22 31.40 -27.04
C ALA A 203 26.82 31.32 -25.56
N GLN A 204 26.66 32.46 -24.88
CA GLN A 204 26.20 32.51 -23.49
C GLN A 204 24.79 31.91 -23.33
N TYR A 205 23.83 32.28 -24.20
CA TYR A 205 22.48 31.71 -24.15
C TYR A 205 22.47 30.22 -24.48
N SER A 206 23.32 29.76 -25.41
CA SER A 206 23.47 28.33 -25.70
C SER A 206 23.94 27.55 -24.47
N GLN A 207 24.92 28.08 -23.73
CA GLN A 207 25.39 27.47 -22.49
C GLN A 207 24.28 27.42 -21.42
N GLN A 208 23.53 28.51 -21.24
CA GLN A 208 22.40 28.55 -20.30
C GLN A 208 21.29 27.58 -20.69
N LEU A 209 20.99 27.43 -21.99
CA LEU A 209 20.02 26.48 -22.51
C LEU A 209 20.46 25.04 -22.22
N LYS A 210 21.73 24.71 -22.47
CA LYS A 210 22.30 23.40 -22.16
C LYS A 210 22.21 23.08 -20.66
N ALA A 211 22.56 24.04 -19.80
CA ALA A 211 22.45 23.87 -18.36
C ALA A 211 20.99 23.60 -17.92
N ALA A 212 20.04 24.40 -18.40
CA ALA A 212 18.63 24.20 -18.10
C ALA A 212 18.07 22.87 -18.64
N ARG A 213 18.53 22.43 -19.82
CA ARG A 213 18.18 21.12 -20.39
C ARG A 213 18.68 19.98 -19.52
N ASN A 214 19.96 20.04 -19.11
CA ASN A 214 20.56 19.00 -18.28
C ASN A 214 19.83 18.89 -16.94
N GLU A 215 19.48 20.02 -16.31
CA GLU A 215 18.74 20.01 -15.05
C GLU A 215 17.32 19.47 -15.20
N TYR A 216 16.64 19.79 -16.30
CA TYR A 216 15.37 19.16 -16.64
C TYR A 216 15.49 17.64 -16.79
N LEU A 217 16.51 17.15 -17.51
CA LEU A 217 16.76 15.72 -17.69
C LEU A 217 17.11 15.01 -16.37
N LEU A 218 17.90 15.63 -15.50
CA LEU A 218 18.22 15.08 -14.17
C LEU A 218 16.96 14.97 -13.30
N ASN A 219 16.12 15.99 -13.29
CA ASN A 219 14.84 15.95 -12.56
C ASN A 219 13.87 14.91 -13.15
N LEU A 220 13.91 14.68 -14.46
CA LEU A 220 13.11 13.64 -15.12
C LEU A 220 13.56 12.25 -14.68
N VAL A 221 14.87 11.98 -14.69
CA VAL A 221 15.45 10.71 -14.21
C VAL A 221 15.13 10.50 -12.73
N SER A 222 15.35 11.52 -11.89
CA SER A 222 15.01 11.48 -10.46
C SER A 222 13.52 11.16 -10.23
N THR A 223 12.62 11.82 -10.96
CA THR A 223 11.18 11.56 -10.85
C THR A 223 10.82 10.13 -11.25
N ASN A 224 11.42 9.60 -12.30
CA ASN A 224 11.21 8.21 -12.71
C ASN A 224 11.71 7.24 -11.64
N ALA A 225 12.87 7.49 -11.02
CA ALA A 225 13.40 6.67 -9.94
C ALA A 225 12.48 6.65 -8.71
N HIS A 226 11.95 7.82 -8.29
CA HIS A 226 10.98 7.88 -7.19
C HIS A 226 9.67 7.15 -7.53
N LEU A 227 9.19 7.24 -8.77
CA LEU A 227 8.01 6.50 -9.23
C LEU A 227 8.26 4.99 -9.25
N ASP A 228 9.40 4.54 -9.73
CA ASP A 228 9.77 3.12 -9.75
C ASP A 228 9.85 2.56 -8.34
N HIS A 229 10.53 3.25 -7.42
CA HIS A 229 10.59 2.88 -6.02
C HIS A 229 9.19 2.80 -5.38
N TYR A 230 8.34 3.81 -5.62
CA TYR A 230 6.97 3.83 -5.12
C TYR A 230 6.14 2.62 -5.61
N TYR A 231 6.18 2.31 -6.91
CA TYR A 231 5.34 1.26 -7.50
C TYR A 231 5.90 -0.16 -7.34
N GLN A 232 7.21 -0.33 -7.29
CA GLN A 232 7.85 -1.65 -7.29
C GLN A 232 8.20 -2.12 -5.87
N GLU A 233 8.42 -1.19 -4.93
CA GLU A 233 8.84 -1.53 -3.56
C GLU A 233 7.76 -1.19 -2.54
N GLU A 234 7.42 0.09 -2.40
CA GLU A 234 6.61 0.58 -1.28
C GLU A 234 5.15 0.12 -1.34
N LEU A 235 4.50 0.32 -2.49
CA LEU A 235 3.09 -0.07 -2.66
C LEU A 235 2.89 -1.59 -2.55
N PRO A 236 3.70 -2.46 -3.19
CA PRO A 236 3.56 -3.91 -3.05
C PRO A 236 3.82 -4.43 -1.64
N VAL A 237 4.78 -3.86 -0.90
CA VAL A 237 5.07 -4.27 0.48
C VAL A 237 3.86 -4.06 1.37
N LEU A 238 3.20 -2.90 1.30
CA LEU A 238 1.99 -2.63 2.07
C LEU A 238 0.82 -3.53 1.66
N LEU A 239 0.63 -3.73 0.35
CA LEU A 239 -0.47 -4.56 -0.17
C LEU A 239 -0.32 -6.03 0.22
N LYS A 240 0.91 -6.57 0.27
CA LYS A 240 1.17 -7.95 0.73
C LYS A 240 1.00 -8.11 2.23
N ALA A 241 1.34 -7.09 3.02
CA ALA A 241 1.18 -7.11 4.47
C ALA A 241 -0.29 -7.05 4.92
N SER A 242 -1.18 -6.53 4.07
CA SER A 242 -2.62 -6.53 4.28
C SER A 242 -3.19 -7.78 3.60
N PRO A 243 -3.46 -8.88 4.34
CA PRO A 243 -3.89 -10.14 3.75
C PRO A 243 -5.15 -9.89 2.93
N SER A 244 -5.12 -10.25 1.65
CA SER A 244 -6.32 -10.20 0.84
C SER A 244 -7.35 -11.14 1.46
N LEU A 245 -8.50 -10.58 1.82
CA LEU A 245 -9.74 -11.33 1.92
C LEU A 245 -10.18 -11.62 0.48
N ASP A 246 -9.39 -12.40 -0.25
CA ASP A 246 -9.88 -12.98 -1.50
C ASP A 246 -10.79 -14.15 -1.10
N PRO A 247 -12.07 -14.16 -1.52
CA PRO A 247 -12.88 -15.37 -1.39
C PRO A 247 -12.21 -16.50 -2.20
N PRO A 248 -12.38 -17.78 -1.80
CA PRO A 248 -11.81 -18.90 -2.54
C PRO A 248 -12.25 -18.80 -4.01
N ALA A 249 -11.27 -18.86 -4.91
CA ALA A 249 -11.43 -18.62 -6.32
C ALA A 249 -12.39 -19.64 -6.97
N SER A 250 -13.67 -19.29 -7.06
CA SER A 250 -14.58 -19.81 -8.06
C SER A 250 -14.94 -18.67 -9.01
N HIS A 251 -14.48 -18.80 -10.26
CA HIS A 251 -14.73 -17.91 -11.40
C HIS A 251 -14.02 -16.55 -11.39
N ARG A 252 -12.76 -16.55 -11.85
CA ARG A 252 -12.27 -15.42 -12.66
C ARG A 252 -11.80 -15.95 -14.02
N GLU A 253 -12.74 -15.87 -14.96
CA GLU A 253 -12.44 -15.83 -16.38
C GLU A 253 -11.48 -14.69 -16.68
N ARG A 254 -10.61 -14.97 -17.64
CA ARG A 254 -9.57 -14.12 -18.20
C ARG A 254 -10.14 -12.74 -18.56
N ARG A 255 -9.54 -11.66 -18.03
CA ARG A 255 -9.39 -10.39 -18.75
C ARG A 255 -8.45 -9.44 -18.01
N GLY A 256 -7.49 -8.90 -18.76
CA GLY A 256 -6.72 -7.71 -18.39
C GLY A 256 -5.29 -7.99 -18.00
N GLY A 257 -4.39 -8.04 -18.99
CA GLY A 257 -2.95 -7.95 -18.77
C GLY A 257 -2.54 -6.63 -18.10
N PRO A 258 -1.27 -6.51 -17.70
CA PRO A 258 -0.77 -5.35 -16.96
C PRO A 258 -0.94 -4.07 -17.79
N LEU A 259 -1.49 -3.03 -17.13
CA LEU A 259 -1.55 -1.67 -17.65
C LEU A 259 -0.14 -1.20 -18.03
N PRO A 260 0.03 -0.46 -19.15
CA PRO A 260 1.34 -0.03 -19.58
C PRO A 260 1.90 0.96 -18.56
N ALA A 261 3.16 0.75 -18.19
CA ALA A 261 3.96 1.75 -17.49
C ALA A 261 4.01 3.00 -18.36
N SER A 262 3.25 4.03 -18.00
CA SER A 262 3.39 5.36 -18.60
C SER A 262 4.73 5.94 -18.16
N ARG A 263 5.81 5.52 -18.82
CA ARG A 263 7.04 6.31 -18.88
C ARG A 263 6.64 7.68 -19.42
N VAL A 264 7.03 8.74 -18.73
CA VAL A 264 6.96 10.09 -19.28
C VAL A 264 7.99 10.16 -20.41
N VAL A 265 7.60 9.72 -21.61
CA VAL A 265 8.36 9.90 -22.83
C VAL A 265 7.88 11.19 -23.45
N VAL A 266 8.71 12.24 -23.40
CA VAL A 266 8.50 13.43 -24.21
C VAL A 266 9.39 13.29 -25.43
N GLY A 267 8.75 13.27 -26.61
CA GLY A 267 9.42 13.26 -27.90
C GLY A 267 10.43 14.40 -28.01
N THR A 268 11.59 14.06 -28.54
CA THR A 268 12.66 14.96 -28.97
C THR A 268 12.18 15.95 -30.01
#